data_AF-A0A7X6V6N7-F1
#
_entry.id   AF-A0A7X6V6N7-F1
#
_cell.length_a   1.000
_cell.length_b   1.000
_cell.length_c   1.000
_cell.angle_alpha   90.00
_cell.angle_beta   90.00
_cell.angle_gamma   90.00
#
_symmetry.space_group_name_H-M   'P 1'
#
loop_
_entity.id
_entity.type
_entity.pdbx_description
1 polymer ?
#
loop_
_entity_poly.entity_id
_entity_poly.type
_entity_poly.pdbx_seq_one_letter_code
_entity_poly.pdbx_strand_id
1 'polypeptide(L)'
;MKRLIRTSLLVMFIAVSLAAAFQEVLPPIPVGNVKLPFLLGVVAYYSMRRELSYAIIATVWCGIVHDGLGRMPWSVSLLAFSIFTIFCRLVLRRQMPDSTLTCMVAAMAGAILNDFLQYGVLLGAGQYARVTIHFIFIRTIITVVAAFVATGIVASFTRRLDYMASNVGFEDNDNAFGWNSI
;
A
#
# COMPACT_ATOMS: atom_id res chain seq x y z
N MET A 1 -9.21 24.10 -9.57
CA MET A 1 -8.43 22.88 -9.90
C MET A 1 -6.97 22.90 -9.41
N LYS A 2 -6.10 23.82 -9.86
CA LYS A 2 -4.64 23.76 -9.55
C LYS A 2 -4.27 23.76 -8.05
N ARG A 3 -5.06 24.44 -7.20
CA ARG A 3 -4.82 24.49 -5.75
C ARG A 3 -5.09 23.13 -5.06
N LEU A 4 -6.14 22.43 -5.46
CA LEU A 4 -6.56 21.15 -4.86
C LEU A 4 -5.59 20.02 -5.21
N ILE A 5 -5.10 19.98 -6.46
CA ILE A 5 -4.09 19.01 -6.89
C ILE A 5 -2.81 19.15 -6.04
N ARG A 6 -2.37 20.38 -5.78
CA ARG A 6 -1.18 20.65 -4.95
C ARG A 6 -1.38 20.17 -3.52
N THR A 7 -2.55 20.43 -2.93
CA THR A 7 -2.84 19.99 -1.56
C THR A 7 -2.92 18.47 -1.45
N SER A 8 -3.54 17.78 -2.40
CA SER A 8 -3.60 16.31 -2.43
C SER A 8 -2.23 15.66 -2.56
N LEU A 9 -1.37 16.19 -3.43
CA LEU A 9 0.02 15.71 -3.55
C LEU A 9 0.80 15.96 -2.27
N LEU A 10 0.63 17.12 -1.64
CA LEU A 10 1.29 17.46 -0.38
C LEU A 10 0.89 16.47 0.73
N VAL A 11 -0.42 16.18 0.87
CA VAL A 11 -0.92 15.19 1.84
C VAL A 11 -0.32 13.81 1.57
N MET A 12 -0.24 13.39 0.30
CA MET A 12 0.38 12.13 -0.08
C MET A 12 1.86 12.09 0.30
N PHE A 13 2.63 13.13 0.01
CA PHE A 13 4.04 13.20 0.39
C PHE A 13 4.23 13.13 1.91
N ILE A 14 3.38 13.81 2.68
CA ILE A 14 3.41 13.72 4.15
C ILE A 14 3.09 12.29 4.60
N ALA A 15 2.05 11.67 4.05
CA ALA A 15 1.65 10.31 4.42
C ALA A 15 2.76 9.29 4.09
N VAL A 16 3.37 9.37 2.91
CA VAL A 16 4.51 8.52 2.50
C VAL A 16 5.70 8.73 3.42
N SER A 17 6.07 9.99 3.71
CA SER A 17 7.23 10.31 4.54
C SER A 17 7.07 9.80 5.97
N LEU A 18 5.90 10.00 6.57
CA LEU A 18 5.60 9.49 7.91
C LEU A 18 5.53 7.96 7.93
N ALA A 19 4.88 7.34 6.94
CA ALA A 19 4.84 5.88 6.82
C ALA A 19 6.25 5.27 6.71
N ALA A 20 7.11 5.88 5.89
CA ALA A 20 8.51 5.50 5.74
C ALA A 20 9.27 5.64 7.07
N ALA A 21 9.14 6.77 7.75
CA ALA A 21 9.78 7.02 9.04
C ALA A 21 9.33 6.00 10.11
N PHE A 22 8.03 5.73 10.22
CA PHE A 22 7.52 4.73 11.16
C PHE A 22 7.99 3.32 10.80
N GLN A 23 7.98 2.95 9.52
CA GLN A 23 8.46 1.64 9.07
C GLN A 23 9.96 1.44 9.34
N GLU A 24 10.75 2.51 9.36
CA GLU A 24 12.18 2.42 9.64
C GLU A 24 12.51 2.43 11.13
N VAL A 25 11.83 3.26 11.92
CA VAL A 25 12.08 3.41 13.36
C VAL A 25 11.53 2.22 14.16
N LEU A 26 10.42 1.62 13.72
CA LEU A 26 9.81 0.53 14.47
C LEU A 26 10.61 -0.77 14.29
N PRO A 27 10.93 -1.47 15.40
CA PRO A 27 11.65 -2.73 15.33
C PRO A 27 10.82 -3.80 14.63
N PRO A 28 11.47 -4.76 13.94
CA PRO A 28 10.76 -5.89 13.36
C PRO A 28 10.11 -6.74 14.47
N ILE A 29 8.96 -7.34 14.15
CA ILE A 29 8.30 -8.30 15.02
C ILE A 29 9.23 -9.51 15.16
N PRO A 30 9.67 -9.89 16.38
CA PRO A 30 10.67 -10.94 16.58
C PRO A 30 10.26 -12.28 15.97
N VAL A 31 8.97 -12.60 16.09
CA VAL A 31 8.38 -13.78 15.47
C VAL A 31 8.27 -13.52 13.96
N GLY A 32 9.12 -14.17 13.17
CA GLY A 32 9.13 -14.07 11.70
C GLY A 32 9.99 -12.93 11.12
N ASN A 33 10.58 -12.07 11.97
CA ASN A 33 11.43 -10.94 11.55
C ASN A 33 10.74 -10.03 10.51
N VAL A 34 9.48 -9.65 10.79
CA VAL A 34 8.62 -8.89 9.86
C VAL A 34 8.53 -7.43 10.31
N LYS A 35 8.79 -6.48 9.41
CA LYS A 35 8.50 -5.05 9.62
C LYS A 35 7.03 -4.74 9.31
N LEU A 36 6.47 -3.78 10.05
CA LEU A 36 5.12 -3.27 9.79
C LEU A 36 5.08 -2.53 8.43
N PRO A 37 4.25 -2.97 7.45
CA PRO A 37 4.31 -2.45 6.09
C PRO A 37 3.43 -1.19 5.95
N PHE A 38 3.83 -0.09 6.57
CA PHE A 38 3.09 1.18 6.52
C PHE A 38 2.98 1.75 5.09
N LEU A 39 4.03 1.59 4.28
CA LEU A 39 4.02 2.05 2.88
C LEU A 39 2.97 1.32 2.03
N LEU A 40 2.79 0.02 2.26
CA LEU A 40 1.72 -0.75 1.61
C LEU A 40 0.33 -0.19 2.00
N GLY A 41 0.16 0.25 3.24
CA GLY A 41 -1.07 0.90 3.69
C GLY A 41 -1.37 2.21 2.95
N VAL A 42 -0.34 2.99 2.62
CA VAL A 42 -0.49 4.20 1.79
C VAL A 42 -0.95 3.81 0.39
N VAL A 43 -0.29 2.83 -0.24
CA VAL A 43 -0.69 2.33 -1.57
C VAL A 43 -2.12 1.82 -1.56
N ALA A 44 -2.51 1.00 -0.58
CA ALA A 44 -3.86 0.48 -0.44
C ALA A 44 -4.91 1.61 -0.34
N TYR A 45 -4.63 2.64 0.46
CA TYR A 45 -5.52 3.80 0.60
C TYR A 45 -5.72 4.53 -0.73
N TYR A 46 -4.64 4.91 -1.41
CA TYR A 46 -4.72 5.67 -2.66
C TYR A 46 -5.31 4.85 -3.80
N SER A 47 -5.00 3.55 -3.87
CA SER A 47 -5.50 2.65 -4.92
C SER A 47 -6.99 2.33 -4.76
N MET A 48 -7.48 2.22 -3.53
CA MET A 48 -8.90 1.98 -3.28
C MET A 48 -9.74 3.25 -3.40
N ARG A 49 -9.24 4.42 -2.96
CA ARG A 49 -10.08 5.62 -2.76
C ARG A 49 -9.83 6.82 -3.66
N ARG A 50 -8.64 6.97 -4.23
CA ARG A 50 -8.28 8.18 -5.03
C ARG A 50 -8.37 7.92 -6.53
N GLU A 51 -8.16 8.92 -7.37
CA GLU A 51 -8.08 8.77 -8.84
C GLU A 51 -6.83 7.98 -9.26
N LEU A 52 -6.86 7.41 -10.48
CA LEU A 52 -5.79 6.55 -11.00
C LEU A 52 -4.41 7.23 -10.96
N SER A 53 -4.38 8.52 -11.30
CA SER A 53 -3.19 9.37 -11.26
C SER A 53 -2.49 9.34 -9.90
N TYR A 54 -3.21 9.59 -8.80
CA TYR A 54 -2.66 9.57 -7.45
C TYR A 54 -2.24 8.16 -7.01
N ALA A 55 -3.00 7.13 -7.39
CA ALA A 55 -2.62 5.75 -7.08
C ALA A 55 -1.31 5.34 -7.75
N ILE A 56 -1.10 5.71 -9.01
CA ILE A 56 0.16 5.47 -9.73
C ILE A 56 1.30 6.22 -9.04
N ILE A 57 1.12 7.51 -8.74
CA ILE A 57 2.17 8.30 -8.09
C ILE A 57 2.51 7.73 -6.70
N ALA A 58 1.50 7.38 -5.90
CA ALA A 58 1.69 6.77 -4.59
C ALA A 58 2.42 5.42 -4.69
N THR A 59 2.05 4.59 -5.67
CA THR A 59 2.69 3.30 -5.96
C THR A 59 4.18 3.48 -6.28
N VAL A 60 4.50 4.42 -7.17
CA VAL A 60 5.87 4.71 -7.59
C VAL A 60 6.71 5.17 -6.40
N TRP A 61 6.23 6.18 -5.66
CA TRP A 61 6.96 6.70 -4.51
C TRP A 61 7.11 5.68 -3.39
N CYS A 62 6.04 4.96 -3.04
CA CYS A 62 6.12 3.93 -2.01
C CYS A 62 7.04 2.79 -2.43
N GLY A 63 7.02 2.37 -3.70
CA GLY A 63 7.89 1.32 -4.21
C GLY A 63 9.37 1.68 -4.11
N ILE A 64 9.73 2.89 -4.57
CA ILE A 64 11.11 3.40 -4.50
C ILE A 64 11.58 3.51 -3.05
N VAL A 65 10.76 4.11 -2.18
CA VAL A 65 11.13 4.29 -0.77
C VAL A 65 11.22 2.95 -0.04
N HIS A 66 10.31 2.00 -0.33
CA HIS A 66 10.34 0.68 0.29
C HIS A 66 11.59 -0.11 -0.09
N ASP A 67 11.97 -0.10 -1.38
CA ASP A 67 13.20 -0.76 -1.84
C ASP A 67 14.44 -0.11 -1.20
N GLY A 68 14.46 1.23 -1.10
CA GLY A 68 15.54 1.98 -0.46
C GLY A 68 15.72 1.67 1.03
N LEU A 69 14.63 1.49 1.77
CA LEU A 69 14.66 1.12 3.20
C LEU A 69 14.99 -0.37 3.41
N GLY A 70 14.43 -1.24 2.57
CA GLY A 70 14.50 -2.69 2.72
C GLY A 70 15.81 -3.35 2.27
N ARG A 71 16.72 -2.59 1.64
CA ARG A 71 17.92 -3.13 0.96
C ARG A 71 17.59 -4.25 -0.03
N MET A 72 16.41 -4.19 -0.65
CA MET A 72 15.99 -5.14 -1.68
C MET A 72 16.61 -4.74 -3.02
N PRO A 73 16.73 -5.67 -3.99
CA PRO A 73 17.04 -5.31 -5.36
C PRO A 73 16.06 -4.24 -5.86
N TRP A 74 16.59 -3.19 -6.48
CA TRP A 74 15.80 -2.07 -6.97
C TRP A 74 14.66 -2.58 -7.88
N SER A 75 13.44 -2.12 -7.63
CA SER A 75 12.21 -2.33 -8.42
C SER A 75 11.32 -3.51 -8.01
N VAL A 76 11.72 -4.35 -7.05
CA VAL A 76 10.87 -5.49 -6.62
C VAL A 76 9.59 -4.99 -5.97
N SER A 77 9.69 -4.05 -5.04
CA SER A 77 8.51 -3.51 -4.35
C SER A 77 7.69 -2.61 -5.28
N LEU A 78 8.33 -1.92 -6.21
CA LEU A 78 7.64 -1.18 -7.27
C LEU A 78 6.75 -2.09 -8.12
N LEU A 79 7.27 -3.25 -8.54
CA LEU A 79 6.51 -4.23 -9.30
C LEU A 79 5.37 -4.82 -8.46
N ALA A 80 5.65 -5.22 -7.22
CA ALA A 80 4.65 -5.76 -6.31
C ALA A 80 3.50 -4.76 -6.06
N PHE A 81 3.82 -3.51 -5.76
CA PHE A 81 2.82 -2.46 -5.54
C PHE A 81 2.07 -2.09 -6.82
N SER A 82 2.72 -2.16 -7.99
CA SER A 82 2.05 -1.92 -9.28
C SER A 82 0.99 -2.99 -9.57
N ILE A 83 1.35 -4.27 -9.44
CA ILE A 83 0.39 -5.39 -9.58
C ILE A 83 -0.75 -5.24 -8.58
N PHE A 84 -0.41 -4.93 -7.33
CA PHE A 84 -1.41 -4.70 -6.28
C PHE A 84 -2.36 -3.54 -6.59
N THR A 85 -1.85 -2.40 -7.07
CA THR A 85 -2.65 -1.24 -7.46
C THR A 85 -3.59 -1.59 -8.60
N ILE A 86 -3.11 -2.31 -9.63
CA ILE A 86 -3.96 -2.78 -10.73
C ILE A 86 -5.07 -3.70 -10.19
N PHE A 87 -4.73 -4.64 -9.31
CA PHE A 87 -5.68 -5.56 -8.70
C PHE A 87 -6.75 -4.82 -7.87
N CYS A 88 -6.34 -3.85 -7.05
CA CYS A 88 -7.27 -3.01 -6.29
C CYS A 88 -8.25 -2.28 -7.21
N ARG A 89 -7.76 -1.74 -8.33
CA ARG A 89 -8.56 -0.96 -9.28
C ARG A 89 -9.57 -1.78 -10.05
N LEU A 90 -9.12 -2.89 -10.63
CA LEU A 90 -9.94 -3.67 -11.54
C LEU A 90 -10.90 -4.60 -10.81
N VAL A 91 -10.54 -5.05 -9.61
CA VAL A 91 -11.28 -6.08 -8.87
C VAL A 91 -11.86 -5.50 -7.59
N LEU A 92 -11.03 -5.11 -6.62
CA LEU A 92 -11.50 -4.83 -5.26
C LEU A 92 -12.40 -3.58 -5.18
N ARG A 93 -12.04 -2.49 -5.86
CA ARG A 93 -12.82 -1.24 -5.86
C ARG A 93 -14.21 -1.42 -6.46
N ARG A 94 -14.39 -2.39 -7.37
CA ARG A 94 -15.70 -2.70 -7.97
C ARG A 94 -16.59 -3.54 -7.06
N GLN A 95 -15.99 -4.33 -6.16
CA GLN A 95 -16.70 -5.32 -5.35
C GLN A 95 -16.94 -4.86 -3.90
N MET A 96 -16.20 -3.87 -3.43
CA MET A 96 -16.16 -3.48 -2.03
C MET A 96 -16.58 -2.03 -1.81
N PRO A 97 -17.29 -1.72 -0.72
CA PRO A 97 -17.69 -0.35 -0.41
C PRO A 97 -16.48 0.51 -0.01
N ASP A 98 -16.62 1.83 -0.16
CA ASP A 98 -15.60 2.80 0.23
C ASP A 98 -15.54 2.93 1.77
N SER A 99 -14.75 2.07 2.40
CA SER A 99 -14.59 2.00 3.85
C SER A 99 -13.13 1.81 4.24
N THR A 100 -12.79 2.05 5.52
CA THR A 100 -11.41 1.87 5.99
C THR A 100 -11.10 0.37 6.09
N LEU A 101 -12.10 -0.41 6.47
CA LEU A 101 -12.04 -1.87 6.51
C LEU A 101 -11.63 -2.48 5.16
N THR A 102 -12.18 -1.97 4.06
CA THR A 102 -11.89 -2.52 2.72
C THR A 102 -10.46 -2.21 2.27
N CYS A 103 -9.89 -1.08 2.68
CA CYS A 103 -8.47 -0.80 2.51
C CYS A 103 -7.60 -1.78 3.32
N MET A 104 -8.00 -2.09 4.56
CA MET A 104 -7.28 -3.02 5.43
C MET A 104 -7.29 -4.44 4.85
N VAL A 105 -8.45 -4.91 4.35
CA VAL A 105 -8.57 -6.22 3.68
C VAL A 105 -7.77 -6.24 2.38
N ALA A 106 -7.81 -5.17 1.57
CA ALA A 106 -7.00 -5.05 0.38
C ALA A 106 -5.50 -5.17 0.70
N ALA A 107 -5.03 -4.48 1.74
CA ALA A 107 -3.64 -4.55 2.16
C ALA A 107 -3.20 -5.95 2.61
N MET A 108 -4.10 -6.79 3.15
CA MET A 108 -3.78 -8.19 3.43
C MET A 108 -3.40 -8.95 2.15
N ALA A 109 -4.17 -8.76 1.06
CA ALA A 109 -3.84 -9.36 -0.24
C ALA A 109 -2.53 -8.81 -0.81
N GLY A 110 -2.31 -7.49 -0.69
CA GLY A 110 -1.07 -6.85 -1.10
C GLY A 110 0.15 -7.34 -0.31
N ALA A 111 -0.03 -7.65 0.97
CA ALA A 111 1.04 -8.14 1.84
C ALA A 111 1.49 -9.55 1.44
N ILE A 112 0.53 -10.41 1.13
CA ILE A 112 0.80 -11.76 0.59
C ILE A 112 1.60 -11.63 -0.71
N LEU A 113 1.10 -10.84 -1.67
CA LEU A 113 1.78 -10.62 -2.94
C LEU A 113 3.21 -10.11 -2.77
N ASN A 114 3.39 -9.11 -1.92
CA ASN A 114 4.70 -8.52 -1.66
C ASN A 114 5.66 -9.52 -0.99
N ASP A 115 5.21 -10.29 0.01
CA ASP A 115 6.05 -11.28 0.70
C ASP A 115 6.50 -12.41 -0.26
N PHE A 116 5.59 -12.91 -1.11
CA PHE A 116 5.91 -13.93 -2.10
C PHE A 116 6.88 -13.43 -3.19
N LEU A 117 6.67 -12.21 -3.71
CA LEU A 117 7.55 -11.62 -4.72
C LEU A 117 8.95 -11.35 -4.16
N GLN A 118 9.04 -10.75 -2.97
CA GLN A 118 10.32 -10.49 -2.33
C GLN A 118 11.06 -11.80 -2.03
N TYR A 119 10.37 -12.80 -1.47
CA TYR A 119 10.96 -14.10 -1.22
C TYR A 119 11.46 -14.77 -2.51
N GLY A 120 10.65 -14.77 -3.57
CA GLY A 120 10.99 -15.36 -4.86
C GLY A 120 12.22 -14.72 -5.52
N VAL A 121 12.30 -13.38 -5.51
CA VAL A 121 13.45 -12.66 -6.09
C VAL A 121 14.72 -12.91 -5.28
N LEU A 122 14.64 -12.88 -3.96
CA LEU A 122 15.79 -13.10 -3.09
C LEU A 122 16.31 -14.54 -3.15
N LEU A 123 15.41 -15.51 -3.31
CA LEU A 123 15.76 -16.90 -3.56
C LEU A 123 16.46 -17.06 -4.92
N GLY A 124 15.93 -16.41 -5.97
CA GLY A 124 16.53 -16.43 -7.31
C GLY A 124 17.89 -15.74 -7.39
N ALA A 125 18.12 -14.70 -6.58
CA ALA A 125 19.41 -14.01 -6.47
C ALA A 125 20.45 -14.77 -5.61
N GLY A 126 20.09 -15.92 -5.02
CA GLY A 126 20.97 -16.69 -4.15
C GLY A 126 21.29 -16.00 -2.82
N GLN A 127 20.57 -14.93 -2.45
CA GLN A 127 20.80 -14.15 -1.24
C GLN A 127 20.03 -14.68 -0.02
N TYR A 128 19.19 -15.70 -0.19
CA TYR A 128 18.41 -16.31 0.87
C TYR A 128 18.83 -17.76 1.12
N ALA A 129 19.01 -18.11 2.40
CA ALA A 129 19.05 -19.50 2.82
C ALA A 129 17.70 -20.16 2.54
N ARG A 130 17.71 -21.43 2.12
CA ARG A 130 16.46 -22.20 1.95
C ARG A 130 15.80 -22.36 3.31
N VAL A 131 14.73 -21.61 3.55
CA VAL A 131 13.98 -21.64 4.81
C VAL A 131 12.89 -22.70 4.76
N THR A 132 12.56 -23.28 5.90
CA THR A 132 11.48 -24.27 6.01
C THR A 132 10.14 -23.64 5.62
N ILE A 133 9.29 -24.40 4.91
CA ILE A 133 7.93 -23.97 4.50
C ILE A 133 7.12 -23.44 5.69
N HIS A 134 7.28 -24.05 6.86
CA HIS A 134 6.61 -23.62 8.09
C HIS A 134 6.97 -22.18 8.51
N PHE A 135 8.24 -21.80 8.37
CA PHE A 135 8.68 -20.44 8.68
C PHE A 135 8.07 -19.41 7.71
N ILE A 136 7.99 -19.74 6.42
CA ILE A 136 7.34 -18.90 5.41
C ILE A 136 5.88 -18.69 5.76
N PHE A 137 5.17 -19.78 6.10
CA PHE A 137 3.75 -19.71 6.45
C PHE A 137 3.50 -18.82 7.68
N ILE A 138 4.26 -19.00 8.76
CA ILE A 138 4.17 -18.16 9.96
C ILE A 138 4.47 -16.70 9.63
N ARG A 139 5.55 -16.45 8.89
CA ARG A 139 5.95 -15.11 8.47
C ARG A 139 4.84 -14.43 7.69
N THR A 140 4.26 -15.11 6.69
CA THR A 140 3.17 -14.56 5.88
C THR A 140 1.93 -14.24 6.72
N ILE A 141 1.54 -15.08 7.67
CA ILE A 141 0.42 -14.78 8.60
C ILE A 141 0.71 -13.50 9.37
N ILE A 142 1.92 -13.37 9.92
CA ILE A 142 2.32 -12.19 10.70
C ILE A 142 2.34 -10.94 9.81
N THR A 143 2.87 -11.02 8.59
CA THR A 143 2.86 -9.94 7.60
C THR A 143 1.44 -9.51 7.25
N VAL A 144 0.52 -10.46 7.08
CA VAL A 144 -0.89 -10.19 6.78
C VAL A 144 -1.56 -9.42 7.91
N VAL A 145 -1.39 -9.87 9.15
CA VAL A 145 -1.95 -9.19 10.34
C VAL A 145 -1.29 -7.82 10.52
N ALA A 146 0.03 -7.73 10.37
CA ALA A 146 0.78 -6.48 10.42
C ALA A 146 0.27 -5.48 9.38
N ALA A 147 0.01 -5.92 8.15
CA ALA A 147 -0.52 -5.08 7.08
C ALA A 147 -1.93 -4.60 7.35
N PHE A 148 -2.79 -5.45 7.90
CA PHE A 148 -4.15 -5.07 8.31
C PHE A 148 -4.11 -3.92 9.32
N VAL A 149 -3.31 -4.05 10.39
CA VAL A 149 -3.18 -3.04 11.44
C VAL A 149 -2.51 -1.76 10.91
N ALA A 150 -1.38 -1.88 10.23
CA ALA A 150 -0.63 -0.74 9.69
C ALA A 150 -1.49 0.07 8.71
N THR A 151 -2.26 -0.61 7.86
CA THR A 151 -3.17 0.06 6.91
C THR A 151 -4.32 0.73 7.63
N GLY A 152 -4.87 0.14 8.69
CA GLY A 152 -5.90 0.78 9.50
C GLY A 152 -5.45 2.12 10.07
N ILE A 153 -4.22 2.17 10.60
CA ILE A 153 -3.59 3.40 11.11
C ILE A 153 -3.39 4.41 9.98
N VAL A 154 -2.72 4.00 8.90
CA VAL A 154 -2.39 4.88 7.76
C VAL A 154 -3.65 5.42 7.10
N ALA A 155 -4.61 4.56 6.75
CA ALA A 155 -5.85 4.97 6.10
C ALA A 155 -6.68 5.91 6.99
N SER A 156 -6.72 5.68 8.31
CA SER A 156 -7.40 6.58 9.24
C SER A 156 -6.71 7.94 9.33
N PHE A 157 -5.38 7.95 9.38
CA PHE A 157 -4.58 9.16 9.44
C PHE A 157 -4.68 9.98 8.14
N THR A 158 -4.46 9.35 6.98
CA THR A 158 -4.54 10.00 5.67
C THR A 158 -5.94 10.53 5.41
N ARG A 159 -7.00 9.80 5.81
CA ARG A 159 -8.38 10.30 5.73
C ARG A 159 -8.59 11.57 6.55
N ARG A 160 -8.00 11.66 7.75
CA ARG A 160 -8.07 12.87 8.58
C ARG A 160 -7.34 14.04 7.93
N LEU A 161 -6.14 13.81 7.40
CA LEU A 161 -5.40 14.84 6.66
C LEU A 161 -6.18 15.33 5.44
N ASP A 162 -6.79 14.41 4.70
CA ASP A 162 -7.63 14.74 3.55
C ASP A 162 -8.86 15.56 3.93
N TYR A 163 -9.48 15.27 5.08
CA TYR A 163 -10.58 16.07 5.62
C TYR A 163 -10.14 17.48 5.99
N MET A 164 -9.02 17.62 6.71
CA MET A 164 -8.47 18.93 7.09
C MET A 164 -8.03 19.77 5.88
N ALA A 165 -7.54 19.12 4.84
CA ALA A 165 -7.14 19.75 3.59
C ALA A 165 -8.31 20.13 2.67
N SER A 166 -9.55 19.78 3.05
CA SER A 166 -10.74 19.90 2.19
C SER A 166 -10.57 19.18 0.83
N ASN A 167 -9.85 18.05 0.83
CA ASN A 167 -9.63 17.20 -0.35
C ASN A 167 -10.72 16.10 -0.47
N VAL A 168 -11.81 16.21 0.29
CA VAL A 168 -12.94 15.26 0.31
C VAL A 168 -13.89 15.64 -0.83
N GLY A 169 -14.24 14.70 -1.72
CA GLY A 169 -15.13 14.97 -2.86
C GLY A 169 -14.49 14.96 -4.26
N PHE A 170 -13.20 14.64 -4.41
CA PHE A 170 -12.63 14.28 -5.72
C PHE A 170 -12.98 12.85 -6.16
N GLU A 171 -13.81 12.13 -5.39
CA GLU A 171 -14.22 10.75 -5.65
C GLU A 171 -15.25 10.63 -6.80
N ASP A 172 -16.03 11.68 -7.09
CA ASP A 172 -17.20 11.59 -7.99
C ASP A 172 -16.95 11.88 -9.48
N ASN A 173 -15.81 12.46 -9.86
CA ASN A 173 -15.60 12.85 -11.27
C ASN A 173 -15.24 11.70 -12.22
N ASP A 174 -14.77 10.56 -11.70
CA ASP A 174 -14.56 9.36 -12.53
C ASP A 174 -15.88 8.60 -12.81
N ASN A 175 -16.92 8.82 -12.00
CA ASN A 175 -18.26 8.24 -12.19
C ASN A 175 -19.24 9.18 -12.92
N ALA A 176 -18.88 10.45 -13.15
CA ALA A 176 -19.69 11.36 -13.96
C ALA A 176 -19.83 10.91 -15.43
N PHE A 177 -19.01 9.95 -15.89
CA PHE A 177 -19.10 9.32 -17.21
C PHE A 177 -19.34 7.79 -17.14
N GLY A 178 -19.70 7.25 -15.97
CA GLY A 178 -19.91 5.83 -15.75
C GLY A 178 -21.39 5.41 -15.73
N TRP A 179 -22.01 5.31 -16.91
CA TRP A 179 -23.13 4.40 -17.22
C TRP A 179 -24.33 4.32 -16.25
N ASN A 180 -25.02 5.44 -15.98
CA ASN A 180 -26.45 5.43 -15.63
C ASN A 180 -27.32 5.72 -16.87
N SER A 181 -27.02 5.04 -17.97
CA SER A 181 -27.87 4.96 -19.14
C SER A 181 -27.65 3.60 -19.80
N ILE A 182 -28.33 2.57 -19.27
CA ILE A 182 -29.12 1.53 -19.94
C ILE A 182 -29.85 0.77 -18.82
#